data_AF-A0AAJ2TGI9-F1
#
_entry.id   AF-A0AAJ2TGI9-F1
#
_cell.length_a   1.000
_cell.length_b   1.000
_cell.length_c   1.000
_cell.angle_alpha   90.00
_cell.angle_beta   90.00
_cell.angle_gamma   90.00
#
_symmetry.space_group_name_H-M   'P 1'
#
loop_
_entity.id
_entity.type
_entity.pdbx_description
1 polymer ?
#
loop_
_entity_poly.entity_id
_entity_poly.type
_entity_poly.pdbx_seq_one_letter_code
_entity_poly.pdbx_strand_id
1 'polypeptide(L)'
;MILHKDEVNFRESILRTSVYFKIAPDIIVKDYFVTLFLRTLKTNLPNFIFKGGTSLSKCYKAINRFSEDIDLSYYPINNGKVTQSTIKETNRKIRQTIEDLGFEYLNAVDFKSERKFQSFLVQYTYQENHTVVRDPCH
;
A
#
# COMPACT_ATOMS: atom_id res chain seq x y z
N MET A 1 -3.26 13.84 7.68
CA MET A 1 -2.01 13.73 8.46
C MET A 1 -1.20 12.54 7.95
N ILE A 2 0.10 12.73 7.71
CA ILE A 2 1.04 11.66 7.31
C ILE A 2 1.82 11.29 8.58
N LEU A 3 1.48 10.16 9.20
CA LEU A 3 1.96 9.78 10.54
C LEU A 3 3.46 9.47 10.54
N HIS A 4 3.95 8.78 9.51
CA HIS A 4 5.35 8.37 9.38
C HIS A 4 6.36 9.53 9.25
N LYS A 5 5.92 10.78 9.08
CA LYS A 5 6.81 11.95 9.07
C LYS A 5 7.30 12.33 10.47
N ASP A 6 6.59 11.89 11.50
CA ASP A 6 7.03 11.97 12.89
C ASP A 6 7.58 10.61 13.30
N GLU A 7 8.87 10.39 13.03
CA GLU A 7 9.51 9.08 13.20
C GLU A 7 9.40 8.55 14.64
N VAL A 8 9.46 9.44 15.63
CA VAL A 8 9.42 9.09 17.05
C VAL A 8 8.03 8.58 17.42
N ASN A 9 7.00 9.40 17.18
CA ASN A 9 5.63 9.02 17.52
C ASN A 9 5.12 7.86 16.66
N PHE A 10 5.55 7.78 15.40
CA PHE A 10 5.22 6.66 14.53
C PHE A 10 5.82 5.36 15.07
N ARG A 11 7.13 5.33 15.37
CA ARG A 11 7.78 4.14 15.92
C ARG A 11 7.15 3.71 17.24
N GLU A 12 6.89 4.65 18.14
CA GLU A 12 6.26 4.34 19.42
C GLU A 12 4.85 3.74 19.23
N SER A 13 4.08 4.28 18.30
CA SER A 13 2.76 3.75 17.95
C SER A 13 2.84 2.33 17.39
N ILE A 14 3.82 2.05 16.51
CA ILE A 14 4.07 0.71 15.97
C ILE A 14 4.41 -0.28 17.10
N LEU A 15 5.34 0.09 17.99
CA LEU A 15 5.76 -0.79 19.10
C LEU A 15 4.63 -1.06 20.08
N ARG A 16 3.85 -0.03 20.46
CA ARG A 16 2.68 -0.19 21.34
C ARG A 16 1.61 -1.08 20.70
N THR A 17 1.35 -0.89 19.40
CA THR A 17 0.40 -1.70 18.62
C THR A 17 0.88 -3.15 18.51
N SER A 18 2.17 -3.35 18.29
CA SER A 18 2.81 -4.67 18.22
C SER A 18 2.65 -5.45 19.53
N VAL A 19 2.96 -4.84 20.67
CA VAL A 19 2.79 -5.46 22.00
C VAL A 19 1.32 -5.77 22.29
N TYR A 20 0.41 -4.82 22.01
CA TYR A 20 -1.01 -4.95 22.33
C TYR A 20 -1.69 -6.04 21.50
N PHE A 21 -1.50 -6.04 20.17
CA PHE A 21 -2.13 -6.99 19.27
C PHE A 21 -1.31 -8.28 19.06
N LYS A 22 -0.08 -8.34 19.58
CA LYS A 22 0.88 -9.44 19.35
C LYS A 22 1.14 -9.67 17.86
N ILE A 23 1.28 -8.58 17.11
CA ILE A 23 1.59 -8.57 15.68
C ILE A 23 3.01 -8.05 15.50
N ALA A 24 3.77 -8.67 14.60
CA ALA A 24 5.14 -8.25 14.33
C ALA A 24 5.19 -6.79 13.79
N PRO A 25 6.12 -5.93 14.26
CA PRO A 25 6.18 -4.51 13.88
C PRO A 25 6.20 -4.27 12.36
N ASP A 26 6.93 -5.11 11.63
CA ASP A 26 7.06 -5.08 10.17
C ASP A 26 5.70 -5.24 9.46
N ILE A 27 4.83 -6.09 10.01
CA ILE A 27 3.48 -6.30 9.49
C ILE A 27 2.63 -5.02 9.66
N ILE A 28 2.75 -4.35 10.81
CA ILE A 28 1.99 -3.13 11.11
C ILE A 28 2.48 -1.97 10.24
N VAL A 29 3.79 -1.83 10.07
CA VAL A 29 4.39 -0.82 9.18
C VAL A 29 3.89 -1.01 7.75
N LYS A 30 3.90 -2.25 7.27
CA LYS A 30 3.38 -2.59 5.94
C LYS A 30 1.90 -2.24 5.81
N ASP A 31 1.05 -2.67 6.73
CA ASP A 31 -0.40 -2.38 6.72
C ASP A 31 -0.66 -0.86 6.72
N TYR A 32 0.11 -0.10 7.49
CA TYR A 32 0.04 1.36 7.51
C TYR A 32 0.35 1.98 6.13
N PHE A 33 1.45 1.59 5.48
CA PHE A 33 1.82 2.15 4.18
C PHE A 33 0.86 1.73 3.06
N VAL A 34 0.35 0.50 3.10
CA VAL A 34 -0.71 0.03 2.20
C VAL A 34 -1.98 0.86 2.37
N THR A 35 -2.42 1.06 3.61
CA THR A 35 -3.61 1.85 3.93
C THR A 35 -3.43 3.31 3.52
N LEU A 36 -2.24 3.88 3.74
CA LEU A 36 -1.89 5.23 3.32
C LEU A 36 -1.97 5.37 1.79
N PHE A 37 -1.40 4.42 1.05
CA PHE A 37 -1.45 4.39 -0.41
C PHE A 37 -2.88 4.33 -0.92
N LEU A 38 -3.69 3.38 -0.42
CA LEU A 38 -5.08 3.22 -0.85
C LEU A 38 -5.92 4.47 -0.55
N ARG A 39 -5.70 5.10 0.60
CA ARG A 39 -6.39 6.34 0.98
C ARG A 39 -6.07 7.48 0.01
N THR A 40 -4.78 7.71 -0.29
CA THR A 40 -4.36 8.77 -1.22
C THR A 40 -4.82 8.46 -2.65
N LEU A 41 -4.72 7.19 -3.06
CA LEU A 41 -5.17 6.74 -4.37
C LEU A 41 -6.67 6.96 -4.56
N LYS A 42 -7.50 6.71 -3.53
CA LYS A 42 -8.93 6.96 -3.59
C LYS A 42 -9.27 8.44 -3.80
N THR A 43 -8.49 9.35 -3.21
CA THR A 43 -8.62 10.79 -3.44
C THR A 43 -8.30 11.15 -4.89
N ASN A 44 -7.23 10.60 -5.45
CA ASN A 44 -6.78 10.89 -6.83
C ASN A 44 -7.65 10.18 -7.90
N LEU A 45 -8.18 8.99 -7.58
CA LEU A 45 -8.99 8.11 -8.43
C LEU A 45 -10.26 7.65 -7.69
N PRO A 46 -11.30 8.49 -7.61
CA PRO A 46 -12.51 8.18 -6.85
C PRO A 46 -13.31 6.99 -7.40
N ASN A 47 -13.15 6.64 -8.68
CA ASN A 47 -13.90 5.53 -9.32
C ASN A 47 -13.18 4.19 -9.22
N PHE A 48 -12.13 4.17 -8.42
CA PHE A 48 -11.37 2.98 -8.16
C PHE A 48 -12.05 2.14 -7.08
N ILE A 49 -12.08 0.83 -7.32
CA ILE A 49 -12.67 -0.18 -6.46
C ILE A 49 -11.55 -1.12 -6.03
N PHE A 50 -11.28 -1.13 -4.73
CA PHE A 50 -10.43 -2.14 -4.12
C PHE A 50 -11.16 -3.48 -4.19
N LYS A 51 -10.65 -4.42 -5.01
CA LYS A 51 -11.19 -5.79 -5.07
C LYS A 51 -10.27 -6.70 -4.26
N GLY A 52 -10.33 -6.54 -2.94
CA GLY A 52 -9.61 -7.41 -2.00
C GLY A 52 -10.26 -8.79 -1.84
N GLY A 53 -10.60 -9.49 -2.93
CA GLY A 53 -11.19 -10.84 -2.86
C GLY A 53 -10.27 -11.85 -2.17
N THR A 54 -8.95 -11.67 -2.34
CA THR A 54 -7.90 -12.47 -1.72
C THR A 54 -7.57 -12.00 -0.29
N SER A 55 -7.75 -10.72 0.01
CA SER A 55 -7.47 -10.14 1.34
C SER A 55 -8.61 -10.40 2.34
N LEU A 56 -9.88 -10.31 1.89
CA LEU A 56 -11.05 -10.48 2.75
C LEU A 56 -11.26 -11.94 3.18
N SER A 57 -11.02 -12.90 2.29
CA SER A 57 -11.12 -14.33 2.59
C SER A 57 -10.01 -14.84 3.52
N LYS A 58 -8.96 -14.05 3.75
CA LYS A 58 -7.90 -14.32 4.73
C LYS A 58 -8.10 -13.58 6.06
N CYS A 59 -8.87 -12.49 6.04
CA CYS A 59 -9.42 -11.82 7.22
C CYS A 59 -10.39 -12.73 8.00
N TYR A 60 -10.97 -13.75 7.35
CA TYR A 60 -11.76 -14.83 7.96
C TYR A 60 -10.91 -16.01 8.51
N LYS A 61 -9.69 -15.73 9.01
CA LYS A 61 -8.80 -16.66 9.77
C LYS A 61 -8.04 -17.73 8.95
N ALA A 62 -7.51 -17.42 7.77
CA ALA A 62 -6.83 -18.44 6.96
C ALA A 62 -5.32 -18.28 6.74
N ILE A 63 -4.69 -17.09 6.92
CA ILE A 63 -3.22 -17.00 6.89
C ILE A 63 -2.61 -15.88 7.76
N ASN A 64 -1.44 -16.19 8.31
CA ASN A 64 -0.55 -15.34 9.12
C ASN A 64 0.33 -14.36 8.29
N ARG A 65 -0.04 -14.02 7.06
CA ARG A 65 0.68 -13.01 6.25
C ARG A 65 -0.30 -12.13 5.49
N PHE A 66 -0.11 -10.81 5.54
CA PHE A 66 -0.73 -9.92 4.57
C PHE A 66 -0.26 -10.33 3.16
N SER A 67 -1.15 -10.31 2.16
CA SER A 67 -0.71 -10.47 0.77
C SER A 67 0.26 -9.33 0.45
N GLU A 68 1.39 -9.67 -0.16
CA GLU A 68 2.33 -8.70 -0.73
C GLU A 68 1.69 -7.90 -1.86
N ASP A 69 0.73 -8.50 -2.54
CA ASP A 69 0.03 -7.91 -3.66
C ASP A 69 -1.29 -7.22 -3.24
N ILE A 70 -1.57 -6.09 -3.89
CA ILE A 70 -2.80 -5.31 -3.78
C ILE A 70 -3.53 -5.38 -5.12
N ASP A 71 -4.67 -6.09 -5.15
CA ASP A 71 -5.50 -6.22 -6.35
C ASP A 71 -6.51 -5.08 -6.47
N LEU A 72 -6.47 -4.43 -7.63
CA LEU A 72 -7.19 -3.19 -7.85
C LEU A 72 -7.99 -3.22 -9.15
N SER A 73 -9.23 -2.71 -9.11
CA SER A 73 -10.07 -2.57 -10.30
C SER A 73 -10.55 -1.14 -10.49
N TYR A 74 -10.45 -0.66 -11.72
CA TYR A 74 -10.97 0.64 -12.11
C TYR A 74 -12.33 0.48 -12.80
N TYR A 75 -13.35 1.23 -12.36
CA TYR A 75 -14.65 1.27 -13.02
C TYR A 75 -14.92 2.69 -13.56
N PRO A 76 -14.98 2.91 -14.88
CA PRO A 76 -15.27 4.23 -15.45
C PRO A 76 -16.72 4.68 -15.14
N ILE A 77 -16.90 5.95 -14.74
CA ILE A 77 -18.20 6.53 -14.30
C ILE A 77 -19.28 6.45 -15.39
N ASN A 78 -18.91 6.57 -16.67
CA ASN A 78 -19.88 6.79 -17.75
C ASN A 78 -20.32 5.51 -18.48
N ASN A 79 -20.41 4.36 -17.82
CA ASN A 79 -20.65 3.05 -18.46
C ASN A 79 -19.70 2.75 -19.65
N GLY A 80 -18.59 3.50 -19.72
CA GLY A 80 -17.76 3.60 -20.90
C GLY A 80 -16.82 2.42 -20.99
N LYS A 81 -16.60 1.92 -22.20
CA LYS A 81 -15.51 0.97 -22.47
C LYS A 81 -14.22 1.53 -21.89
N VAL A 82 -13.43 0.70 -21.21
CA VAL A 82 -12.06 1.06 -20.83
C VAL A 82 -11.30 1.33 -22.13
N THR A 83 -10.98 2.60 -22.37
CA THR A 83 -10.21 3.04 -23.55
C THR A 83 -8.74 3.20 -23.20
N GLN A 84 -7.91 3.30 -24.24
CA GLN A 84 -6.49 3.62 -24.10
C GLN A 84 -6.24 4.94 -23.35
N SER A 85 -7.08 5.96 -23.57
CA SER A 85 -6.98 7.24 -22.87
C SER A 85 -7.27 7.10 -21.37
N THR A 86 -8.28 6.31 -21.01
CA THR A 86 -8.61 6.04 -19.60
C THR A 86 -7.53 5.22 -18.89
N ILE A 87 -6.92 4.24 -19.57
CA ILE A 87 -5.79 3.47 -19.04
C ILE A 87 -4.60 4.41 -18.78
N LYS A 88 -4.25 5.24 -19.77
CA LYS A 88 -3.15 6.20 -19.64
C LYS A 88 -3.37 7.18 -18.49
N GLU A 89 -4.59 7.71 -18.36
CA GLU A 89 -4.93 8.63 -17.26
C GLU A 89 -4.87 7.93 -15.90
N THR A 90 -5.38 6.71 -15.78
CA THR A 90 -5.33 5.94 -14.54
C THR A 90 -3.88 5.67 -14.11
N ASN A 91 -3.05 5.23 -15.06
CA ASN A 91 -1.62 5.00 -14.83
C ASN A 91 -0.89 6.27 -14.38
N ARG A 92 -1.20 7.42 -14.99
CA ARG A 92 -0.66 8.73 -14.61
C ARG A 92 -1.01 9.08 -13.16
N LYS A 93 -2.26 8.89 -12.76
CA LYS A 93 -2.69 9.18 -11.38
C LYS A 93 -2.11 8.23 -10.34
N ILE A 94 -1.89 6.96 -10.72
CA ILE A 94 -1.17 6.02 -9.85
C ILE A 94 0.27 6.50 -9.63
N ARG A 95 0.99 6.93 -10.69
CA ARG A 95 2.32 7.53 -10.54
C ARG A 95 2.32 8.75 -9.65
N GLN A 96 1.40 9.67 -9.90
CA GLN A 96 1.27 10.86 -9.05
C GLN A 96 1.10 10.46 -7.57
N THR A 97 0.28 9.45 -7.30
CA THR A 97 0.07 8.95 -5.92
C THR A 97 1.34 8.37 -5.31
N ILE A 98 2.15 7.64 -6.09
CA ILE A 98 3.45 7.10 -5.65
C ILE A 98 4.39 8.26 -5.30
N GLU A 99 4.51 9.25 -6.19
CA GLU A 99 5.36 10.43 -6.01
C GLU A 99 4.91 11.30 -4.83
N ASP A 100 3.61 11.57 -4.69
CA ASP A 100 3.01 12.36 -3.60
C ASP A 100 3.32 11.75 -2.21
N LEU A 101 3.46 10.43 -2.16
CA LEU A 101 3.78 9.69 -0.94
C LEU A 101 5.29 9.51 -0.72
N GLY A 102 6.13 9.95 -1.65
CA GLY A 102 7.58 9.76 -1.60
C GLY A 102 7.99 8.29 -1.76
N PHE A 103 7.17 7.48 -2.43
CA PHE A 103 7.50 6.10 -2.75
C PHE A 103 8.34 6.03 -4.03
N GLU A 104 9.13 4.97 -4.15
CA GLU A 104 9.97 4.70 -5.31
C GLU A 104 9.25 3.74 -6.27
N TYR A 105 9.20 4.09 -7.56
CA TYR A 105 8.63 3.25 -8.61
C TYR A 105 9.73 2.41 -9.26
N LEU A 106 9.64 1.08 -9.10
CA LEU A 106 10.71 0.15 -9.45
C LEU A 106 10.52 -0.60 -10.79
N ASN A 107 9.43 -0.35 -11.52
CA ASN A 107 9.24 -1.06 -12.79
C ASN A 107 10.31 -0.66 -13.81
N ALA A 108 10.99 -1.66 -14.39
CA ALA A 108 12.01 -1.47 -15.43
C ALA A 108 11.48 -0.89 -16.75
N VAL A 109 10.17 -1.03 -17.02
CA VAL A 109 9.56 -0.52 -18.26
C VAL A 109 8.27 0.22 -17.94
N ASP A 110 8.12 1.38 -18.57
CA ASP A 110 6.89 2.15 -18.56
C ASP A 110 5.75 1.42 -19.28
N PHE A 111 4.52 1.82 -18.95
CA PHE A 111 3.26 1.19 -19.32
C PHE A 111 3.19 0.62 -20.74
N LYS A 112 2.72 -0.63 -20.87
CA LYS A 112 2.05 -1.07 -22.10
C LYS A 112 0.56 -0.74 -21.99
N SER A 113 0.19 0.46 -22.41
CA SER A 113 -1.21 0.96 -22.46
C SER A 113 -2.19 -0.05 -23.07
N GLU A 114 -1.69 -0.88 -23.98
CA GLU A 114 -2.41 -1.93 -24.70
C GLU A 114 -2.95 -3.05 -23.79
N ARG A 115 -2.42 -3.23 -22.58
CA ARG A 115 -2.82 -4.33 -21.69
C ARG A 115 -3.93 -3.91 -20.73
N LYS A 116 -4.90 -4.81 -20.56
CA LYS A 116 -6.00 -4.66 -19.57
C LYS A 116 -5.52 -4.81 -18.13
N PHE A 117 -4.36 -5.43 -17.91
CA PHE A 117 -3.77 -5.69 -16.60
C PHE A 117 -2.42 -4.97 -16.49
N GLN A 118 -2.28 -4.18 -15.43
CA GLN A 118 -1.10 -3.36 -15.15
C GLN A 118 -0.53 -3.78 -13.80
N SER A 119 0.79 -3.89 -13.72
CA SER A 119 1.52 -4.22 -12.49
C SER A 119 2.42 -3.05 -12.10
N PHE A 120 2.46 -2.73 -10.80
CA PHE A 120 3.24 -1.64 -10.25
C PHE A 120 4.06 -2.18 -9.09
N LEU A 121 5.38 -2.19 -9.23
CA LEU A 121 6.32 -2.49 -8.17
C LEU A 121 6.73 -1.18 -7.52
N VAL A 122 6.48 -1.08 -6.22
CA VAL A 122 6.62 0.16 -5.47
C VAL A 122 7.36 -0.13 -4.17
N GLN A 123 8.30 0.73 -3.82
CA GLN A 123 9.07 0.65 -2.59
C GLN A 123 8.81 1.90 -1.74
N TYR A 124 8.73 1.72 -0.42
CA TYR A 124 8.66 2.81 0.55
C TYR A 124 9.85 2.70 1.48
N THR A 125 10.32 3.85 1.97
CA THR A 125 11.45 3.89 2.91
C THR A 125 10.92 3.89 4.34
N TYR A 126 11.46 3.00 5.16
CA TYR A 126 11.29 2.99 6.60
C TYR A 126 12.62 2.61 7.23
N GLN A 127 13.21 3.50 8.04
CA GLN A 127 14.47 3.20 8.73
C GLN A 127 14.18 2.38 9.98
N GLU A 128 14.53 1.09 9.93
CA GLU A 128 14.57 0.23 11.10
C GLU A 128 15.85 0.47 11.89
N ASN A 129 15.83 1.40 12.83
CA ASN A 129 16.85 1.45 13.88
C ASN A 129 16.52 0.38 14.93
N HIS A 130 16.72 -0.89 14.58
CA HIS A 130 16.62 -2.02 15.52
C HIS A 130 17.80 -2.02 16.49
N THR A 131 17.72 -1.27 17.58
CA THR A 131 18.43 -1.66 18.80
C THR A 131 17.51 -2.57 19.60
N VAL A 132 17.56 -3.87 19.30
CA VAL A 132 17.05 -4.87 20.24
C VAL A 132 17.99 -4.86 21.43
N VAL A 133 17.72 -4.01 22.41
CA VAL A 133 18.24 -4.22 23.76
C VAL A 133 17.53 -5.47 24.26
N ARG A 134 18.14 -6.64 24.06
CA ARG A 134 17.74 -7.83 24.78
C ARG A 134 18.03 -7.54 26.24
N ASP A 135 16.98 -7.43 27.04
CA ASP A 135 17.12 -7.42 28.49
C ASP A 135 17.85 -8.71 28.90
N PRO A 136 19.00 -8.67 29.60
CA PRO A 136 19.73 -9.87 30.00
C PRO A 136 19.04 -10.68 31.11
N CYS A 137 17.84 -10.30 31.55
CA CYS A 137 17.21 -10.91 32.72
C CYS A 137 15.70 -11.06 32.53
N HIS A 138 15.26 -12.26 32.17
CA HIS A 138 14.21 -13.04 32.86
C HIS A 138 14.20 -14.47 32.35
#